data_AF-A0A6V8EUT6-F1
#
_entry.id   AF-A0A6V8EUT6-F1
#
_cell.length_a   1.000
_cell.length_b   1.000
_cell.length_c   1.000
_cell.angle_alpha   90.00
_cell.angle_beta   90.00
_cell.angle_gamma   90.00
#
_symmetry.space_group_name_H-M   'P 1'
#
loop_
_entity.id
_entity.type
_entity.pdbx_description
1 polymer ?
#
loop_
_entity_poly.entity_id
_entity_poly.type
_entity_poly.pdbx_seq_one_letter_code
_entity_poly.pdbx_strand_id
1 'polypeptide(L)'
;MILLVFTSSIVTADMYTIYGIVKYPNNTAVQYEEIEVQCEPHAYDCAKFSGEEGMSDFGGGYRIELPIEDRDEGVKILLVVRGEIFEHQISLQNGSQDGSDHYTSLNITLEQEPPISPLSTGLLCGTLFFILVFANVLVRTGRQLMTSEGRQRFQGRSPMPITTCPICSGKVRRHLLVRHLIVEHGIPTDKAGALAGLQFSDERQDLNR
;
A
#
# COMPACT_ATOMS: atom_id res chain seq x y z
N MET A 1 5.38 -22.04 64.42
CA MET A 1 4.95 -21.86 63.02
C MET A 1 4.19 -20.53 62.97
N ILE A 2 4.84 -19.46 62.53
CA ILE A 2 4.26 -18.10 62.52
C ILE A 2 3.51 -17.94 61.20
N LEU A 3 2.19 -17.75 61.28
CA LEU A 3 1.31 -17.54 60.13
C LEU A 3 1.30 -16.03 59.82
N LEU A 4 2.09 -15.62 58.82
CA LEU A 4 2.04 -14.26 58.26
C LEU A 4 0.77 -14.13 57.41
N VAL A 5 -0.24 -13.47 57.95
CA VAL A 5 -1.44 -13.08 57.22
C VAL A 5 -1.08 -11.85 56.39
N PHE A 6 -0.86 -12.04 55.09
CA PHE A 6 -0.78 -10.96 54.11
C PHE A 6 -2.19 -10.43 53.86
N THR A 7 -2.56 -9.35 54.55
CA THR A 7 -3.74 -8.56 54.18
C THR A 7 -3.36 -7.67 53.01
N SER A 8 -3.59 -8.14 51.78
CA SER A 8 -3.55 -7.29 50.60
C SER A 8 -4.77 -6.36 50.63
N SER A 9 -4.54 -5.07 50.87
CA SER A 9 -5.57 -4.04 50.70
C SER A 9 -6.03 -4.04 49.25
N ILE A 10 -7.27 -4.45 49.00
CA ILE A 10 -7.98 -4.19 47.76
C ILE A 10 -8.26 -2.68 47.74
N VAL A 11 -7.40 -1.91 47.08
CA VAL A 11 -7.68 -0.52 46.73
C VAL A 11 -8.67 -0.55 45.57
N THR A 12 -9.94 -0.27 45.84
CA THR A 12 -10.93 0.01 44.80
C THR A 12 -10.73 1.46 44.39
N ALA A 13 -10.06 1.69 43.25
CA ALA A 13 -9.94 3.02 42.67
C ALA A 13 -11.14 3.25 41.75
N ASP A 14 -11.78 4.40 41.89
CA ASP A 14 -12.88 4.84 41.02
C ASP A 14 -12.30 5.27 39.67
N MET A 15 -13.07 5.13 38.58
CA MET A 15 -12.57 5.42 37.24
C MET A 15 -13.22 6.66 36.66
N TYR A 16 -12.41 7.62 36.22
CA TYR A 16 -12.85 8.83 35.54
C TYR A 16 -12.55 8.75 34.06
N THR A 17 -13.59 8.66 33.24
CA THR A 17 -13.49 8.53 31.78
C THR A 17 -13.77 9.86 31.10
N ILE A 18 -12.77 10.38 30.40
CA ILE A 18 -12.90 11.52 29.48
C ILE A 18 -13.09 10.96 28.08
N TYR A 19 -14.14 11.39 27.39
CA TYR A 19 -14.37 10.97 26.01
C TYR A 19 -14.88 12.13 25.15
N GLY A 20 -14.70 12.02 23.85
CA GLY A 20 -15.23 13.00 22.91
C GLY A 20 -14.62 12.85 21.54
N ILE A 21 -14.64 13.92 20.76
CA ILE A 21 -14.13 13.93 19.38
C ILE A 21 -13.09 15.04 19.23
N VAL A 22 -11.93 14.70 18.67
CA VAL A 22 -10.87 15.63 18.28
C VAL A 22 -10.98 15.95 16.78
N LYS A 23 -11.03 17.24 16.44
CA LYS A 23 -11.19 17.72 15.06
C LYS A 23 -10.25 18.87 14.73
N TYR A 24 -9.96 19.05 13.45
CA TYR A 24 -9.37 20.26 12.90
C TYR A 24 -10.42 21.36 12.68
N PRO A 25 -10.04 22.64 12.45
CA PRO A 25 -10.97 23.75 12.24
C PRO A 25 -11.95 23.54 11.07
N ASN A 26 -11.54 22.76 10.07
CA ASN A 26 -12.36 22.41 8.90
C ASN A 26 -13.30 21.22 9.15
N ASN A 27 -13.49 20.81 10.41
CA ASN A 27 -14.32 19.68 10.84
C ASN A 27 -13.82 18.30 10.35
N THR A 28 -12.57 18.21 9.90
CA THR A 28 -11.91 16.92 9.63
C THR A 28 -11.51 16.27 10.95
N ALA A 29 -11.74 14.96 11.08
CA ALA A 29 -11.33 14.21 12.25
C ALA A 29 -9.80 14.11 12.36
N VAL A 30 -9.28 14.24 13.58
CA VAL A 30 -7.87 13.96 13.89
C VAL A 30 -7.76 12.46 14.16
N GLN A 31 -7.14 11.71 13.23
CA GLN A 31 -7.18 10.24 13.25
C GLN A 31 -5.88 9.64 13.76
N TYR A 32 -5.98 8.62 14.62
CA TYR A 32 -4.83 7.84 15.12
C TYR A 32 -3.75 8.70 15.76
N GLU A 33 -4.15 9.77 16.44
CA GLU A 33 -3.24 10.63 17.18
C GLU A 33 -3.40 10.37 18.67
N GLU A 34 -2.31 10.58 19.39
CA GLU A 34 -2.22 10.42 20.83
C GLU A 34 -2.72 11.68 21.54
N ILE A 35 -3.48 11.46 22.61
CA ILE A 35 -3.94 12.46 23.56
C ILE A 35 -3.31 12.11 24.90
N GLU A 36 -2.29 12.86 25.28
CA GLU A 36 -1.53 12.65 26.51
C GLU A 36 -2.05 13.54 27.63
N VAL A 37 -2.11 13.02 28.85
CA VAL A 37 -2.38 13.80 30.05
C VAL A 37 -1.07 14.33 30.63
N GLN A 38 -0.95 15.66 30.67
CA GLN A 38 0.14 16.39 31.29
C GLN A 38 -0.37 17.27 32.44
N CYS A 39 0.56 17.80 33.21
CA CYS A 39 0.27 18.63 34.39
C CYS A 39 1.03 19.95 34.29
N GLU A 40 0.45 21.02 34.84
CA GLU A 40 1.18 22.28 35.00
C GLU A 40 2.40 22.10 35.91
N PRO A 41 3.48 22.86 35.68
CA PRO A 41 4.61 22.91 36.59
C PRO A 41 4.13 23.25 38.01
N HIS A 42 4.52 22.44 38.99
CA HIS A 42 4.16 22.57 40.42
C HIS A 42 2.74 22.13 40.82
N ALA A 43 1.99 21.48 39.92
CA ALA A 43 0.72 20.82 40.26
C ALA A 43 0.94 19.39 40.79
N TYR A 44 1.29 19.25 42.08
CA TYR A 44 1.60 17.94 42.69
C TYR A 44 0.40 16.98 42.72
N ASP A 45 -0.82 17.52 42.85
CA ASP A 45 -2.05 16.70 42.88
C ASP A 45 -2.37 16.06 41.53
N CYS A 46 -1.86 16.64 40.43
CA CYS A 46 -2.03 16.11 39.07
C CYS A 46 -1.02 15.01 38.73
N ALA A 47 0.11 14.93 39.44
CA ALA A 47 1.26 14.08 39.07
C ALA A 47 0.92 12.60 38.89
N LYS A 48 -0.13 12.11 39.55
CA LYS A 48 -0.59 10.71 39.43
C LYS A 48 -1.29 10.39 38.11
N PHE A 49 -1.79 11.39 37.39
CA PHE A 49 -2.43 11.27 36.07
C PHE A 49 -1.45 11.51 34.92
N SER A 50 -0.25 12.01 35.22
CA SER A 50 0.75 12.34 34.21
C SER A 50 1.21 11.08 33.49
N GLY A 51 1.14 11.10 32.15
CA GLY A 51 1.51 9.96 31.30
C GLY A 51 0.39 8.97 31.05
N GLU A 52 -0.82 9.21 31.57
CA GLU A 52 -2.02 8.53 31.05
C GLU A 52 -2.33 9.07 29.65
N GLU A 53 -2.71 8.18 28.74
CA GLU A 53 -2.88 8.52 27.33
C GLU A 53 -4.08 7.79 26.71
N GLY A 54 -4.61 8.37 25.64
CA GLY A 54 -5.63 7.76 24.79
C GLY A 54 -5.30 7.99 23.33
N MET A 55 -5.78 7.12 22.45
CA MET A 55 -5.61 7.28 21.00
C MET A 55 -6.95 7.58 20.33
N SER A 56 -6.95 8.52 19.40
CA SER A 56 -8.14 8.81 18.60
C SER A 56 -8.39 7.74 17.54
N ASP A 57 -9.66 7.42 17.31
CA ASP A 57 -10.11 6.50 16.27
C ASP A 57 -10.19 7.18 14.88
N PHE A 58 -10.65 6.43 13.88
CA PHE A 58 -10.82 6.93 12.51
C PHE A 58 -11.81 8.12 12.41
N GLY A 59 -12.77 8.22 13.32
CA GLY A 59 -13.72 9.33 13.43
C GLY A 59 -13.20 10.49 14.29
N GLY A 60 -11.99 10.38 14.85
CA GLY A 60 -11.44 11.31 15.83
C GLY A 60 -11.99 11.13 17.23
N GLY A 61 -12.78 10.07 17.46
CA GLY A 61 -13.29 9.73 18.77
C GLY A 61 -12.17 9.27 19.69
N TYR A 62 -12.13 9.73 20.93
CA TYR A 62 -11.10 9.34 21.89
C TYR A 62 -11.72 9.00 23.25
N ARG A 63 -10.95 8.25 24.05
CA ARG A 63 -11.26 7.92 25.44
C ARG A 63 -9.97 7.87 26.25
N ILE A 64 -10.00 8.48 27.43
CA ILE A 64 -8.92 8.45 28.44
C ILE A 64 -9.56 8.02 29.75
N GLU A 65 -8.94 7.08 30.43
CA GLU A 65 -9.44 6.49 31.68
C GLU A 65 -8.44 6.81 32.80
N LEU A 66 -8.89 7.53 33.82
CA LEU A 66 -8.03 8.02 34.91
C LEU A 66 -8.47 7.39 36.24
N PRO A 67 -7.58 6.73 36.99
CA PRO A 67 -7.89 6.22 38.32
C PRO A 67 -7.96 7.38 39.34
N ILE A 68 -9.12 7.59 39.93
CA ILE A 68 -9.43 8.71 40.82
C ILE A 68 -9.84 8.25 42.23
N GLU A 69 -9.79 9.19 43.16
CA GLU A 69 -10.23 9.13 44.55
C GLU A 69 -11.07 10.40 44.86
N ASP A 70 -11.89 10.37 45.91
CA ASP A 70 -12.74 11.50 46.33
C ASP A 70 -11.99 12.85 46.49
N ARG A 71 -10.69 12.79 46.81
CA ARG A 71 -9.83 13.97 47.01
C ARG A 71 -9.39 14.66 45.71
N ASP A 72 -9.69 14.08 44.56
CA ASP A 72 -9.27 14.63 43.25
C ASP A 72 -10.29 15.59 42.63
N GLU A 73 -11.42 15.84 43.32
CA GLU A 73 -12.38 16.85 42.87
C GLU A 73 -11.69 18.19 42.65
N GLY A 74 -11.83 18.72 41.44
CA GLY A 74 -11.29 20.02 41.06
C GLY A 74 -9.82 20.01 40.64
N VAL A 75 -9.13 18.86 40.60
CA VAL A 75 -7.77 18.77 40.06
C VAL A 75 -7.79 19.14 38.57
N LYS A 76 -6.86 20.02 38.17
CA LYS A 76 -6.67 20.43 36.79
C LYS A 76 -5.66 19.54 36.09
N ILE A 77 -6.01 19.08 34.90
CA ILE A 77 -5.15 18.31 34.01
C ILE A 77 -5.09 19.01 32.65
N LEU A 78 -4.01 18.73 31.91
CA LEU A 78 -3.78 19.26 30.57
C LEU A 78 -3.85 18.10 29.58
N LEU A 79 -4.73 18.16 28.60
CA LEU A 79 -4.77 17.23 27.49
C LEU A 79 -3.91 17.78 26.36
N VAL A 80 -2.88 17.05 25.97
CA VAL A 80 -1.95 17.44 24.90
C VAL A 80 -2.23 16.61 23.67
N VAL A 81 -2.60 17.28 22.58
CA VAL A 81 -2.86 16.65 21.29
C VAL A 81 -2.05 17.37 20.25
N ARG A 82 -1.14 16.67 19.56
CA ARG A 82 -0.31 17.26 18.50
C ARG A 82 0.47 18.51 18.93
N GLY A 83 0.83 18.61 20.22
CA GLY A 83 1.52 19.75 20.81
C GLY A 83 0.62 20.93 21.21
N GLU A 84 -0.69 20.84 20.99
CA GLU A 84 -1.68 21.80 21.49
C GLU A 84 -2.20 21.35 22.86
N ILE A 85 -2.49 22.31 23.75
CA ILE A 85 -2.80 22.06 25.16
C ILE A 85 -4.26 22.47 25.44
N PHE A 86 -5.02 21.57 26.06
CA PHE A 86 -6.41 21.80 26.45
C PHE A 86 -6.60 21.54 27.95
N GLU A 87 -7.04 22.57 28.68
CA GLU A 87 -7.31 22.44 30.12
C GLU A 87 -8.61 21.66 30.38
N HIS A 88 -8.56 20.69 31.29
CA HIS A 88 -9.72 19.98 31.82
C HIS A 88 -9.67 19.94 33.35
N GLN A 89 -10.83 20.09 33.99
CA GLN A 89 -10.94 20.00 35.45
C GLN A 89 -11.75 18.76 35.82
N ILE A 90 -11.19 17.90 36.67
CA ILE A 90 -11.87 16.71 37.16
C ILE A 90 -13.07 17.15 38.01
N SER A 91 -14.25 16.61 37.69
CA SER A 91 -15.46 16.80 38.51
C SER A 91 -16.25 15.51 38.62
N LEU A 92 -16.43 15.08 39.86
CA LEU A 92 -17.11 13.87 40.32
C LEU A 92 -18.64 14.06 40.39
N GLN A 93 -19.14 15.27 40.16
CA GLN A 93 -20.57 15.59 40.26
C GLN A 93 -21.46 14.84 39.25
N ASN A 94 -20.88 14.36 38.14
CA ASN A 94 -21.61 13.66 37.08
C ASN A 94 -21.48 12.12 37.17
N GLY A 95 -21.21 11.58 38.38
CA GLY A 95 -21.13 10.14 38.60
C GLY A 95 -22.42 9.39 38.28
N SER A 96 -22.30 8.15 37.82
CA SER A 96 -23.47 7.29 37.60
C SER A 96 -24.16 6.95 38.94
N GLN A 97 -25.49 6.85 38.96
CA GLN A 97 -26.25 6.55 40.19
C GLN A 97 -25.98 5.16 40.79
N ASP A 98 -25.17 4.31 40.15
CA ASP A 98 -25.06 2.87 40.50
C ASP A 98 -23.62 2.31 40.45
N GLY A 99 -22.59 3.17 40.34
CA GLY A 99 -21.21 2.69 40.29
C GLY A 99 -20.16 3.79 40.33
N SER A 100 -19.00 3.41 40.88
CA SER A 100 -17.69 4.09 41.01
C SER A 100 -17.16 4.86 39.79
N ASP A 101 -17.89 4.87 38.68
CA ASP A 101 -17.39 5.32 37.40
C ASP A 101 -18.00 6.69 37.03
N HIS A 102 -17.12 7.62 36.72
CA HIS A 102 -17.43 8.99 36.36
C HIS A 102 -17.13 9.22 34.89
N TYR A 103 -18.01 9.94 34.19
CA TYR A 103 -17.91 10.14 32.75
C TYR A 103 -18.05 11.63 32.43
N THR A 104 -17.19 12.12 31.54
CA THR A 104 -17.30 13.49 31.02
C THR A 104 -17.08 13.52 29.51
N SER A 105 -17.83 14.39 28.84
CA SER A 105 -17.65 14.62 27.40
C SER A 105 -16.89 15.92 27.15
N LEU A 106 -15.80 15.83 26.38
CA LEU A 106 -14.98 16.97 25.98
C LEU A 106 -14.65 16.84 24.49
N ASN A 107 -15.11 17.80 23.68
CA ASN A 107 -14.74 17.85 22.27
C ASN A 107 -13.57 18.82 22.10
N ILE A 108 -12.55 18.38 21.36
CA ILE A 108 -11.32 19.14 21.14
C ILE A 108 -11.31 19.63 19.69
N THR A 109 -11.07 20.92 19.50
CA THR A 109 -10.83 21.50 18.17
C THR A 109 -9.42 22.06 18.13
N LEU A 110 -8.57 21.48 17.30
CA LEU A 110 -7.20 21.93 17.09
C LEU A 110 -7.19 23.26 16.33
N GLU A 111 -6.16 24.07 16.55
CA GLU A 111 -5.90 25.31 15.80
C GLU A 111 -5.15 25.05 14.49
N GLN A 112 -4.33 23.99 14.44
CA GLN A 112 -3.55 23.67 13.25
C GLN A 112 -4.43 23.21 12.06
N GLU A 113 -3.95 23.43 10.84
CA GLU A 113 -4.61 22.90 9.63
C GLU A 113 -4.36 21.40 9.46
N PRO A 114 -5.32 20.64 8.88
CA PRO A 114 -5.15 19.21 8.68
C PRO A 114 -4.03 18.90 7.69
N PRO A 115 -3.30 17.78 7.88
CA PRO A 115 -2.31 17.34 6.91
C PRO A 115 -2.95 17.02 5.56
N ILE A 116 -2.22 17.29 4.48
CA ILE A 116 -2.65 16.99 3.11
C ILE A 116 -2.88 15.48 2.98
N SER A 117 -4.08 15.06 2.61
CA SER A 117 -4.48 13.64 2.66
C SER A 117 -3.56 12.75 1.81
N PRO A 118 -3.04 11.63 2.35
CA PRO A 118 -2.06 10.77 1.67
C PRO A 118 -2.63 10.06 0.42
N LEU A 119 -3.95 9.91 0.34
CA LEU A 119 -4.64 9.36 -0.82
C LEU A 119 -4.41 10.19 -2.10
N SER A 120 -4.24 11.50 -1.96
CA SER A 120 -4.01 12.41 -3.09
C SER A 120 -2.61 12.21 -3.71
N THR A 121 -1.59 12.00 -2.86
CA THR A 121 -0.20 11.82 -3.31
C THR A 121 0.03 10.45 -3.94
N GLY A 122 -0.57 9.39 -3.36
CA GLY A 122 -0.45 8.03 -3.88
C GLY A 122 -1.07 7.86 -5.26
N LEU A 123 -2.23 8.48 -5.49
CA LEU A 123 -2.93 8.40 -6.77
C LEU A 123 -2.16 9.13 -7.88
N LEU A 124 -1.56 10.28 -7.58
CA LEU A 124 -0.74 11.03 -8.54
C LEU A 124 0.54 10.28 -8.93
N CYS A 125 1.24 9.69 -7.95
CA CYS A 125 2.47 8.94 -8.23
C CYS A 125 2.18 7.63 -8.99
N GLY A 126 1.15 6.90 -8.57
CA GLY A 126 0.73 5.65 -9.21
C GLY A 126 0.28 5.86 -10.65
N THR A 127 -0.58 6.87 -10.90
CA THR A 127 -1.04 7.19 -12.26
C THR A 127 0.11 7.60 -13.18
N LEU A 128 1.06 8.40 -12.70
CA LEU A 128 2.22 8.81 -13.48
C LEU A 128 3.10 7.61 -13.86
N PHE A 129 3.30 6.65 -12.95
CA PHE A 129 4.02 5.41 -13.26
C PHE A 129 3.30 4.58 -14.35
N PHE A 130 1.98 4.40 -14.23
CA PHE A 130 1.20 3.68 -15.24
C PHE A 130 1.26 4.34 -16.61
N ILE A 131 1.20 5.68 -16.67
CA ILE A 131 1.31 6.45 -17.92
C ILE A 131 2.69 6.22 -18.56
N LEU A 132 3.77 6.27 -17.79
CA LEU A 132 5.13 6.06 -18.31
C LEU A 132 5.33 4.65 -18.87
N VAL A 133 4.85 3.63 -18.15
CA VAL A 133 4.92 2.22 -18.60
C VAL A 133 4.11 2.05 -19.89
N PHE A 134 2.88 2.55 -19.92
CA PHE A 134 2.01 2.43 -21.09
C PHE A 134 2.58 3.18 -22.30
N ALA A 135 3.13 4.38 -22.10
CA ALA A 135 3.82 5.12 -23.15
C ALA A 135 5.02 4.34 -23.70
N ASN A 136 5.82 3.69 -22.85
CA ASN A 136 6.95 2.87 -23.29
C ASN A 136 6.50 1.68 -24.14
N VAL A 137 5.44 0.99 -23.71
CA VAL A 137 4.85 -0.14 -24.45
C VAL A 137 4.27 0.33 -25.79
N LEU A 138 3.57 1.46 -25.83
CA LEU A 138 3.04 2.04 -27.06
C LEU A 138 4.14 2.44 -28.03
N VAL A 139 5.22 3.07 -27.56
CA VAL A 139 6.37 3.44 -28.41
C VAL A 139 7.06 2.19 -28.96
N ARG A 140 7.29 1.17 -28.12
CA ARG A 140 7.92 -0.09 -28.54
C ARG A 140 7.05 -0.84 -29.56
N THR A 141 5.76 -0.94 -29.31
CA THR A 141 4.79 -1.60 -30.18
C THR A 141 4.61 -0.83 -31.49
N GLY A 142 4.48 0.50 -31.42
CA GLY A 142 4.38 1.39 -32.57
C GLY A 142 5.60 1.28 -33.48
N ARG A 143 6.82 1.31 -32.92
CA ARG A 143 8.07 1.10 -33.68
C ARG A 143 8.10 -0.26 -34.38
N GLN A 144 7.63 -1.32 -33.73
CA GLN A 144 7.55 -2.65 -34.34
C GLN A 144 6.52 -2.70 -35.48
N LEU A 145 5.35 -2.09 -35.31
CA LEU A 145 4.30 -2.04 -36.34
C LEU A 145 4.66 -1.18 -37.57
N MET A 146 5.53 -0.19 -37.41
CA MET A 146 6.03 0.62 -38.54
C MET A 146 6.93 -0.17 -39.49
N THR A 147 7.55 -1.27 -39.03
CA THR A 147 8.34 -2.14 -39.91
C THR A 147 7.42 -3.12 -40.65
N SER A 148 7.66 -3.33 -41.95
CA SER A 148 6.87 -4.26 -42.78
C SER A 148 6.90 -5.69 -42.23
N GLU A 149 8.05 -6.12 -41.70
CA GLU A 149 8.19 -7.43 -41.03
C GLU A 149 7.42 -7.51 -39.71
N GLY A 150 7.48 -6.47 -38.86
CA GLY A 150 6.73 -6.45 -37.61
C GLY A 150 5.22 -6.46 -37.86
N ARG A 151 4.75 -5.70 -38.85
CA ARG A 151 3.34 -5.71 -39.28
C ARG A 151 2.86 -7.08 -39.79
N GLN A 152 3.72 -7.80 -40.51
CA GLN A 152 3.42 -9.17 -40.97
C GLN A 152 3.37 -10.17 -39.80
N ARG A 153 4.29 -10.06 -38.82
CA ARG A 153 4.28 -10.87 -37.59
C ARG A 153 3.04 -10.62 -36.74
N PHE A 154 2.57 -9.37 -36.59
CA PHE A 154 1.34 -9.05 -35.86
C PHE A 154 0.06 -9.55 -36.57
N GLN A 155 0.07 -9.68 -37.90
CA GLN A 155 -1.04 -10.24 -38.68
C GLN A 155 -1.01 -11.78 -38.78
N GLY A 156 -0.10 -12.45 -38.06
CA GLY A 156 0.06 -13.91 -38.11
C GLY A 156 0.65 -14.43 -39.42
N ARG A 157 1.12 -13.56 -40.32
CA ARG A 157 1.83 -13.95 -41.54
C ARG A 157 3.30 -14.07 -41.23
N SER A 158 3.75 -15.27 -40.88
CA SER A 158 5.18 -15.56 -40.83
C SER A 158 5.76 -15.39 -42.23
N PRO A 159 6.85 -14.61 -42.44
CA PRO A 159 7.56 -14.63 -43.70
C PRO A 159 7.97 -16.08 -43.97
N MET A 160 7.53 -16.63 -45.11
CA MET A 160 7.91 -17.99 -45.50
C MET A 160 9.41 -18.01 -45.78
N PRO A 161 10.19 -18.87 -45.11
CA PRO A 161 11.64 -18.90 -45.30
C PRO A 161 11.98 -19.17 -46.77
N ILE A 162 12.92 -18.41 -47.30
CA ILE A 162 13.50 -18.58 -48.64
C ILE A 162 14.83 -19.30 -48.43
N THR A 163 15.04 -20.38 -49.18
CA THR A 163 16.24 -21.20 -49.14
C THR A 163 16.92 -21.17 -50.51
N THR A 164 18.21 -21.49 -50.55
CA THR A 164 18.98 -21.61 -51.79
C THR A 164 18.96 -23.06 -52.28
N CYS A 165 18.79 -23.24 -53.59
CA CYS A 165 18.90 -24.57 -54.18
C CYS A 165 20.37 -25.00 -54.22
N PRO A 166 20.72 -26.21 -53.73
CA PRO A 166 22.12 -26.66 -53.69
C PRO A 166 22.72 -26.99 -55.07
N ILE A 167 21.90 -27.03 -56.13
CA ILE A 167 22.33 -27.43 -57.48
C ILE A 167 22.50 -26.22 -58.40
N CYS A 168 21.51 -25.34 -58.45
CA CYS A 168 21.55 -24.15 -59.32
C CYS A 168 21.83 -22.85 -58.56
N SER A 169 21.95 -22.88 -57.23
CA SER A 169 22.08 -21.68 -56.38
C SER A 169 20.94 -20.66 -56.52
N GLY A 170 19.82 -21.05 -57.12
CA GLY A 170 18.63 -20.21 -57.24
C GLY A 170 17.92 -20.01 -55.90
N LYS A 171 17.31 -18.83 -55.69
CA LYS A 171 16.49 -18.54 -54.50
C LYS A 171 15.10 -19.12 -54.68
N VAL A 172 14.71 -20.07 -53.83
CA VAL A 172 13.42 -20.78 -53.90
C VAL A 172 12.72 -20.73 -52.54
N ARG A 173 11.39 -20.68 -52.52
CA ARG A 173 10.64 -20.79 -51.25
C ARG A 173 10.86 -22.17 -50.65
N ARG A 174 11.09 -22.26 -49.34
CA ARG A 174 11.43 -23.53 -48.65
C ARG A 174 10.47 -24.68 -48.96
N HIS A 175 9.16 -24.42 -49.01
CA HIS A 175 8.13 -25.42 -49.33
C HIS A 175 8.11 -25.87 -50.81
N LEU A 176 8.75 -25.13 -51.72
CA LEU A 176 8.84 -25.45 -53.14
C LEU A 176 10.17 -26.09 -53.53
N LEU A 177 11.13 -26.20 -52.61
CA LEU A 177 12.47 -26.73 -52.91
C LEU A 177 12.41 -28.15 -53.49
N VAL A 178 11.62 -29.04 -52.88
CA VAL A 178 11.46 -30.43 -53.36
C VAL A 178 10.89 -30.45 -54.79
N ARG A 179 9.85 -29.65 -55.06
CA ARG A 179 9.26 -29.54 -56.40
C ARG A 179 10.28 -29.01 -57.42
N HIS A 180 11.07 -28.01 -57.05
CA HIS A 180 12.10 -27.45 -57.90
C HIS A 180 13.18 -28.49 -58.24
N LEU A 181 13.63 -29.29 -57.26
CA LEU A 181 14.60 -30.37 -57.47
C LEU A 181 14.06 -31.48 -58.41
N ILE A 182 12.77 -31.80 -58.32
CA ILE A 182 12.17 -32.83 -59.18
C ILE A 182 11.98 -32.32 -60.62
N VAL A 183 11.42 -31.11 -60.77
CA VAL A 183 11.00 -30.59 -62.09
C VAL A 183 12.17 -30.00 -62.87
N GLU A 184 12.99 -29.16 -62.24
CA GLU A 184 14.08 -28.44 -62.92
C GLU A 184 15.38 -29.26 -62.98
N HIS A 185 15.59 -30.15 -62.00
CA HIS A 185 16.81 -30.95 -61.90
C HIS A 185 16.59 -32.45 -62.16
N GLY A 186 15.35 -32.89 -62.44
CA GLY A 186 15.04 -34.27 -62.80
C GLY A 186 15.38 -35.30 -61.71
N ILE A 187 15.47 -34.87 -60.45
CA ILE A 187 15.86 -35.73 -59.33
C ILE A 187 14.67 -36.59 -58.90
N PRO A 188 14.86 -37.91 -58.69
CA PRO A 188 13.79 -38.77 -58.21
C PRO A 188 13.32 -38.33 -56.80
N THR A 189 12.05 -38.58 -56.50
CA THR A 189 11.34 -38.02 -55.35
C THR A 189 11.98 -38.35 -53.99
N ASP A 190 12.52 -39.56 -53.85
CA ASP A 190 13.23 -40.05 -52.67
C ASP A 190 14.49 -39.22 -52.39
N LYS A 191 15.31 -38.98 -53.42
CA LYS A 191 16.55 -38.20 -53.32
C LYS A 191 16.27 -36.71 -53.18
N ALA A 192 15.25 -36.19 -53.86
CA ALA A 192 14.86 -34.78 -53.75
C ALA A 192 14.40 -34.43 -52.32
N GLY A 193 13.66 -35.32 -51.67
CA GLY A 193 13.26 -35.16 -50.27
C GLY A 193 14.46 -35.16 -49.31
N ALA A 194 15.41 -36.08 -49.50
CA ALA A 194 16.62 -36.16 -48.68
C ALA A 194 17.51 -34.90 -48.84
N LEU A 195 17.72 -34.44 -50.08
CA LEU A 195 18.51 -33.24 -50.37
C LEU A 195 17.88 -31.97 -49.77
N ALA A 196 16.55 -31.83 -49.88
CA ALA A 196 15.85 -30.71 -49.23
C ALA A 196 15.99 -30.77 -47.70
N GLY A 197 15.88 -31.97 -47.10
CA GLY A 197 16.07 -32.19 -45.67
C GLY A 197 17.47 -31.82 -45.17
N LEU A 198 18.52 -32.11 -45.94
CA LEU A 198 19.89 -31.70 -45.65
C LEU A 198 20.04 -30.19 -45.71
N GLN A 199 19.56 -29.54 -46.77
CA GLN A 199 19.60 -28.07 -46.89
C GLN A 199 18.90 -27.39 -45.71
N PHE A 200 17.75 -27.92 -45.29
CA PHE A 200 16.98 -27.42 -44.14
C PHE A 200 17.67 -27.60 -42.77
N SER A 201 18.62 -28.53 -42.69
CA SER A 201 19.36 -28.83 -41.47
C SER A 201 20.64 -28.02 -41.39
N ASP A 202 21.33 -27.86 -42.52
CA ASP A 202 22.52 -27.02 -42.69
C ASP A 202 22.20 -25.53 -42.41
N GLU A 203 21.14 -25.01 -43.03
CA GLU A 203 20.69 -23.61 -42.84
C GLU A 203 20.23 -23.33 -41.38
N ARG A 204 19.88 -24.36 -40.61
CA ARG A 204 19.58 -24.24 -39.16
C ARG A 204 20.83 -24.20 -38.29
N GLN A 205 21.95 -24.78 -38.73
CA GLN A 205 23.22 -24.71 -38.00
C GLN A 205 23.86 -23.34 -38.17
N ASP A 206 23.77 -22.76 -39.36
CA ASP A 206 24.29 -21.41 -39.65
C ASP A 206 23.57 -20.29 -38.88
N LEU A 207 22.28 -20.44 -38.58
CA LEU A 207 21.52 -19.47 -37.79
C LEU A 207 21.82 -19.49 -36.28
N ASN A 208 22.49 -20.55 -35.78
CA ASN A 208 22.82 -20.74 -34.36
C ASN A 208 24.28 -20.42 -34.02
N ARG A 209 25.04 -19.88 -34.98
CA ARG A 209 26.45 -19.46 -34.84
C ARG A 209 26.55 -17.96 -34.87
#